data_AF-A0A974DSM8-F1
#
_entry.id   AF-A0A974DSM8-F1
#
_cell.length_a   1.000
_cell.length_b   1.000
_cell.length_c   1.000
_cell.angle_alpha   90.00
_cell.angle_beta   90.00
_cell.angle_gamma   90.00
#
_symmetry.space_group_name_H-M   'P 1'
#
loop_
_entity.id
_entity.type
_entity.pdbx_description
1 polymer ?
#
loop_
_entity_poly.entity_id
_entity_poly.type
_entity_poly.pdbx_seq_one_letter_code
_entity_poly.pdbx_strand_id
1 'polypeptide(L)'
;MRICIIFLFLGLRTAGPPYPVCHLNIIKAVEEYEYIQEGDIMIGGVMTVHLNVFNVTFPWDNSTRLLCTDPIQENFKHLMDFRFAVEQTNKDPGRLPNVTLGYYIYDSCGDALKGVRSVLQILSGTREPVPNYSCVGKRNIAGFIGDLTSETTLPIAQILTLYGYSQ
;
A
#
# COMPACT_ATOMS: atom_id res chain seq x y z
N MET A 1 26.72 60.59 -12.90
CA MET A 1 27.22 59.22 -12.65
C MET A 1 25.99 58.31 -12.54
N ARG A 2 25.73 57.49 -13.56
CA ARG A 2 24.50 56.67 -13.67
C ARG A 2 24.63 55.42 -12.80
N ILE A 3 23.67 55.17 -11.93
CA ILE A 3 23.58 53.96 -11.09
C ILE A 3 22.94 52.86 -11.95
N CYS A 4 23.71 51.83 -12.29
CA CYS A 4 23.20 50.61 -12.93
C CYS A 4 22.60 49.71 -11.83
N ILE A 5 21.28 49.56 -11.82
CA ILE A 5 20.58 48.52 -11.05
C ILE A 5 20.77 47.22 -11.82
N ILE A 6 21.59 46.31 -11.28
CA ILE A 6 21.76 44.95 -11.79
C ILE A 6 20.52 44.15 -11.35
N PHE A 7 19.60 43.89 -12.27
CA PHE A 7 18.56 42.88 -12.07
C PHE A 7 19.23 41.50 -12.08
N LEU A 8 19.44 40.93 -10.90
CA LEU A 8 19.73 39.51 -10.73
C LEU A 8 18.48 38.73 -11.17
N PHE A 9 18.49 38.23 -12.40
CA PHE A 9 17.59 37.15 -12.80
C PHE A 9 18.00 35.89 -12.03
N LEU A 10 17.39 35.70 -10.85
CA LEU A 10 17.27 34.38 -10.25
C LEU A 10 16.43 33.54 -11.21
N GLY A 11 17.11 32.81 -12.12
CA GLY A 11 16.45 31.82 -12.94
C GLY A 11 15.71 30.86 -12.02
N LEU A 12 14.38 30.78 -12.16
CA LEU A 12 13.60 29.70 -11.57
C LEU A 12 14.20 28.40 -12.10
N ARG A 13 15.01 27.72 -11.29
CA ARG A 13 15.21 26.29 -11.46
C ARG A 13 13.85 25.67 -11.22
N THR A 14 13.22 25.16 -12.28
CA THR A 14 12.12 24.22 -12.14
C THR A 14 12.66 23.07 -11.29
N ALA A 15 12.30 23.05 -10.01
CA ALA A 15 12.57 21.92 -9.15
C ALA A 15 11.89 20.71 -9.80
N GLY A 16 12.66 19.71 -10.18
CA GLY A 16 12.09 18.42 -10.58
C GLY A 16 11.23 17.87 -9.43
N PRO A 17 10.29 16.95 -9.71
CA PRO A 17 9.43 16.38 -8.69
C PRO A 17 10.29 15.81 -7.54
N PRO A 18 9.84 15.92 -6.27
CA PRO A 18 10.68 15.71 -5.09
C PRO A 18 11.23 14.29 -4.91
N TYR A 19 10.84 13.30 -5.74
CA TYR A 19 11.24 11.91 -5.60
C TYR A 19 11.50 11.23 -6.96
N PRO A 20 12.72 11.31 -7.54
CA PRO A 20 13.05 10.63 -8.80
C PRO A 20 12.92 9.10 -8.71
N VAL A 21 13.06 8.53 -7.50
CA VAL A 21 12.93 7.10 -7.22
C VAL A 21 11.52 6.58 -7.51
N CYS A 22 10.49 7.41 -7.28
CA CYS A 22 9.08 7.08 -7.51
C CYS A 22 8.68 7.07 -8.99
N HIS A 23 9.60 7.42 -9.89
CA HIS A 23 9.40 7.42 -11.35
C HIS A 23 10.31 6.41 -12.04
N LEU A 24 11.04 5.59 -11.26
CA LEU A 24 11.70 4.43 -11.80
C LEU A 24 10.61 3.48 -12.32
N ASN A 25 10.63 3.21 -13.62
CA ASN A 25 9.86 2.12 -14.23
C ASN A 25 10.45 0.78 -13.76
N ILE A 26 10.33 0.50 -12.46
CA ILE A 26 10.60 -0.83 -11.93
C ILE A 26 9.40 -1.64 -12.39
N ILE A 27 9.63 -2.46 -13.43
CA ILE A 27 8.79 -3.51 -14.03
C ILE A 27 7.30 -3.44 -13.64
N LYS A 28 6.39 -3.29 -14.62
CA LYS A 28 4.94 -3.36 -14.41
C LYS A 28 4.58 -4.61 -13.57
N ALA A 29 4.38 -4.42 -12.27
CA ALA A 29 3.73 -5.40 -11.44
C ALA A 29 2.31 -5.59 -12.00
N VAL A 30 2.05 -6.81 -12.46
CA VAL A 30 0.74 -7.24 -12.93
C VAL A 30 -0.15 -7.46 -11.73
N GLU A 31 -1.43 -7.13 -11.91
CA GLU A 31 -2.50 -7.19 -10.91
C GLU A 31 -2.34 -8.38 -9.96
N GLU A 32 -1.87 -8.09 -8.75
CA GLU A 32 -2.22 -8.89 -7.60
C GLU A 32 -3.67 -8.54 -7.23
N TYR A 33 -4.39 -9.43 -6.53
CA TYR A 33 -5.73 -9.11 -6.03
C TYR A 33 -5.63 -8.00 -4.97
N GLU A 34 -5.63 -6.75 -5.43
CA GLU A 34 -5.60 -5.55 -4.62
C GLU A 34 -7.05 -5.13 -4.32
N TYR A 35 -7.47 -5.21 -3.06
CA TYR A 35 -8.78 -4.70 -2.66
C TYR A 35 -8.61 -3.26 -2.19
N ILE A 36 -8.93 -2.32 -3.08
CA ILE A 36 -8.74 -0.89 -2.85
C ILE A 36 -10.09 -0.18 -2.87
N GLN A 37 -10.34 0.63 -1.85
CA GLN A 37 -11.43 1.58 -1.82
C GLN A 37 -10.89 2.89 -1.25
N GLU A 38 -10.98 3.98 -1.99
CA GLU A 38 -10.52 5.29 -1.51
C GLU A 38 -11.47 5.88 -0.45
N GLY A 39 -10.90 6.70 0.44
CA GLY A 39 -11.61 7.42 1.49
C GLY A 39 -10.73 8.50 2.12
N ASP A 40 -11.32 9.31 3.00
CA ASP A 40 -10.62 10.41 3.67
C ASP A 40 -9.57 9.91 4.67
N ILE A 41 -9.88 8.78 5.31
CA ILE A 41 -9.00 8.02 6.20
C ILE A 41 -8.87 6.60 5.66
N MET A 42 -7.63 6.11 5.55
CA MET A 42 -7.33 4.81 4.97
C MET A 42 -6.97 3.80 6.07
N ILE A 43 -7.45 2.57 5.92
CA ILE A 43 -7.00 1.41 6.70
C ILE A 43 -6.07 0.59 5.79
N GLY A 44 -4.81 0.41 6.20
CA GLY A 44 -3.95 -0.56 5.54
C GLY A 44 -4.30 -1.97 6.00
N GLY A 45 -4.01 -2.99 5.22
CA GLY A 45 -4.16 -4.34 5.73
C GLY A 45 -3.56 -5.41 4.85
N VAL A 46 -3.20 -6.49 5.52
CA VAL A 46 -2.68 -7.71 4.90
C VAL A 46 -3.51 -8.86 5.45
N MET A 47 -4.30 -9.50 4.61
CA MET A 47 -5.20 -10.58 5.02
C MET A 47 -4.94 -11.81 4.19
N THR A 48 -4.69 -12.94 4.85
CA THR A 48 -4.57 -14.24 4.20
C THR A 48 -5.92 -14.62 3.58
N VAL A 49 -6.03 -14.70 2.26
CA VAL A 49 -7.20 -15.25 1.53
C VAL A 49 -6.85 -16.62 0.93
N HIS A 50 -5.63 -16.73 0.39
CA HIS A 50 -5.04 -17.93 -0.18
C HIS A 50 -4.02 -18.56 0.79
N LEU A 51 -3.63 -19.83 0.57
CA LEU A 51 -2.65 -20.52 1.43
C LEU A 51 -1.32 -20.83 0.75
N ASN A 52 -1.23 -20.68 -0.57
CA ASN A 52 -0.03 -21.02 -1.31
C ASN A 52 0.41 -19.84 -2.18
N VAL A 53 1.73 -19.72 -2.32
CA VAL A 53 2.37 -18.75 -3.20
C VAL A 53 3.34 -19.45 -4.16
N PHE A 54 3.29 -19.07 -5.44
CA PHE A 54 4.18 -19.58 -6.47
C PHE A 54 4.85 -18.45 -7.21
N ASN A 55 6.15 -18.64 -7.50
CA ASN A 55 6.88 -17.77 -8.42
C ASN A 55 6.58 -18.21 -9.86
N VAL A 56 5.87 -17.37 -10.60
CA VAL A 56 5.60 -17.60 -12.02
C VAL A 56 6.41 -16.61 -12.84
N THR A 57 7.26 -17.14 -13.71
CA THR A 57 7.99 -16.35 -14.70
C THR A 57 7.15 -16.23 -15.96
N PHE A 58 6.80 -15.00 -16.31
CA PHE A 58 6.00 -14.71 -17.49
C PHE A 58 6.91 -14.59 -18.73
N PRO A 59 6.69 -15.41 -19.78
CA PRO A 59 7.60 -15.46 -20.93
C PRO A 59 7.69 -14.16 -21.73
N TRP A 60 6.66 -13.31 -21.68
CA TRP A 60 6.52 -12.15 -22.55
C TRP A 60 7.36 -10.95 -22.11
N ASP A 61 7.70 -10.86 -20.82
CA ASP A 61 8.50 -9.79 -20.25
C ASP A 61 9.61 -10.28 -19.32
N ASN A 62 9.78 -11.60 -19.19
CA ASN A 62 10.74 -12.26 -18.31
C ASN A 62 10.64 -11.80 -16.84
N SER A 63 9.45 -11.37 -16.41
CA SER A 63 9.20 -10.99 -15.02
C SER A 63 8.75 -12.18 -14.19
N THR A 64 9.32 -12.32 -13.00
CA THR A 64 8.88 -13.31 -12.00
C THR A 64 7.92 -12.63 -11.03
N ARG A 65 6.76 -13.25 -10.79
CA ARG A 65 5.71 -12.71 -9.92
C ARG A 65 5.24 -13.75 -8.93
N LEU A 66 4.83 -13.29 -7.75
CA LEU A 66 4.23 -14.10 -6.71
C LEU A 66 2.73 -14.21 -6.99
N LEU A 67 2.27 -15.39 -7.38
CA LEU A 67 0.85 -15.68 -7.54
C LEU A 67 0.33 -16.50 -6.38
N CYS A 68 -0.89 -16.21 -5.97
CA CYS A 68 -1.54 -16.91 -4.88
C CYS A 68 -2.57 -17.90 -5.39
N THR A 69 -2.61 -19.07 -4.75
CA THR A 69 -3.51 -20.16 -5.13
C THR A 69 -4.16 -20.76 -3.88
N ASP A 70 -5.19 -21.57 -4.12
CA ASP A 70 -5.91 -22.27 -3.07
C ASP A 70 -6.65 -21.30 -2.11
N PRO A 71 -7.67 -20.59 -2.64
CA PRO A 71 -8.50 -19.70 -1.81
C PRO A 71 -9.26 -20.51 -0.77
N ILE A 72 -9.25 -20.03 0.47
CA ILE A 72 -10.00 -20.63 1.57
C ILE A 72 -11.26 -19.82 1.82
N GLN A 73 -12.41 -20.50 1.86
CA GLN A 73 -13.71 -19.84 2.01
C GLN A 73 -13.84 -19.05 3.32
N GLU A 74 -13.32 -19.59 4.42
CA GLU A 74 -13.32 -18.93 5.74
C GLU A 74 -12.48 -17.64 5.72
N ASN A 75 -11.28 -17.72 5.15
CA ASN A 75 -10.39 -16.58 4.98
C ASN A 75 -11.00 -15.47 4.10
N PHE A 76 -11.64 -15.87 2.99
CA PHE A 76 -12.37 -14.94 2.13
C PHE A 76 -13.55 -14.28 2.87
N LYS A 77 -14.21 -15.00 3.77
CA LYS A 77 -15.26 -14.43 4.62
C LYS A 77 -14.71 -13.33 5.53
N HIS A 78 -13.53 -13.50 6.13
CA HIS A 78 -12.91 -12.44 6.95
C HIS A 78 -12.69 -11.14 6.16
N LEU A 79 -12.22 -11.25 4.91
CA LEU A 79 -12.10 -10.10 4.02
C LEU A 79 -13.45 -9.43 3.74
N MET A 80 -14.49 -10.23 3.50
CA MET A 80 -15.84 -9.71 3.25
C MET A 80 -16.46 -9.08 4.50
N ASP A 81 -16.24 -9.65 5.67
CA ASP A 81 -16.69 -9.11 6.96
C ASP A 81 -16.01 -7.76 7.23
N PHE A 82 -14.71 -7.63 6.95
CA PHE A 82 -13.98 -6.36 7.01
C PHE A 82 -14.59 -5.31 6.07
N ARG A 83 -14.77 -5.66 4.79
CA ARG A 83 -15.36 -4.75 3.80
C ARG A 83 -16.77 -4.31 4.21
N PHE A 84 -17.57 -5.24 4.70
CA PHE A 84 -18.90 -4.96 5.21
C PHE A 84 -18.85 -4.00 6.40
N ALA A 85 -17.94 -4.21 7.36
CA ALA A 85 -17.78 -3.31 8.51
C ALA A 85 -17.41 -1.87 8.09
N VAL A 86 -16.53 -1.71 7.10
CA VAL A 86 -16.20 -0.39 6.52
C VAL A 86 -17.43 0.24 5.88
N GLU A 87 -18.18 -0.53 5.07
CA GLU A 87 -19.39 -0.04 4.41
C GLU A 87 -20.46 0.41 5.41
N GLN A 88 -20.71 -0.39 6.46
CA GLN A 88 -21.67 -0.02 7.51
C GLN A 88 -21.21 1.19 8.32
N THR A 89 -19.91 1.34 8.53
CA THR A 89 -19.36 2.52 9.22
C THR A 89 -19.59 3.79 8.40
N ASN A 90 -19.32 3.74 7.09
CA ASN A 90 -19.54 4.87 6.18
C ASN A 90 -21.02 5.24 5.99
N LYS A 91 -21.95 4.30 6.20
CA LYS A 91 -23.40 4.54 6.13
C LYS A 91 -23.97 5.19 7.38
N ASP A 92 -23.28 5.11 8.51
CA ASP A 92 -23.74 5.66 9.79
C ASP A 92 -23.05 7.00 10.09
N PRO A 93 -23.72 8.15 9.84
CA PRO A 93 -23.13 9.47 10.10
C PRO A 93 -22.86 9.72 11.59
N GLY A 94 -23.40 8.90 12.50
CA GLY A 94 -23.11 8.97 13.93
C GLY A 94 -21.76 8.36 14.32
N ARG A 95 -21.18 7.49 13.48
CA ARG A 95 -19.85 6.89 13.73
C ARG A 95 -18.72 7.80 13.26
N LEU A 96 -18.78 8.24 12.00
CA LEU A 96 -17.78 9.11 11.38
C LEU A 96 -18.49 10.28 10.67
N PRO A 97 -18.71 11.41 11.37
CA PRO A 97 -19.41 12.55 10.78
C PRO A 97 -18.52 13.22 9.71
N ASN A 98 -19.01 13.28 8.47
CA ASN A 98 -18.37 13.93 7.32
C ASN A 98 -16.97 13.36 6.96
N VAL A 99 -16.71 12.10 7.29
CA VAL A 99 -15.45 11.41 6.99
C VAL A 99 -15.76 10.01 6.47
N THR A 100 -15.08 9.61 5.40
CA THR A 100 -15.19 8.28 4.81
C THR A 100 -13.97 7.43 5.13
N LEU A 101 -14.19 6.16 5.45
CA LEU A 101 -13.16 5.14 5.52
C LEU A 101 -12.93 4.52 4.14
N GLY A 102 -11.67 4.48 3.74
CA GLY A 102 -11.16 3.67 2.67
C GLY A 102 -10.20 2.60 3.20
N TYR A 103 -9.68 1.77 2.31
CA TYR A 103 -8.71 0.74 2.65
C TYR A 103 -7.82 0.35 1.48
N TYR A 104 -6.63 -0.17 1.83
CA TYR A 104 -5.74 -0.91 0.95
C TYR A 104 -5.52 -2.30 1.57
N ILE A 105 -6.16 -3.34 1.02
CA ILE A 105 -5.99 -4.72 1.50
C ILE A 105 -5.27 -5.56 0.44
N TYR A 106 -4.22 -6.23 0.87
CA TYR A 106 -3.40 -7.13 0.08
C TYR A 106 -3.46 -8.54 0.67
N ASP A 107 -3.33 -9.55 -0.18
CA ASP A 107 -3.25 -10.94 0.26
C ASP A 107 -1.80 -11.32 0.62
N SER A 108 -1.57 -11.89 1.80
CA SER A 108 -0.26 -12.48 2.16
C SER A 108 -0.08 -13.88 1.62
N CYS A 109 -1.19 -14.58 1.33
CA CYS A 109 -1.21 -15.95 0.85
C CYS A 109 -0.55 -16.93 1.84
N GLY A 110 -0.57 -16.57 3.12
CA GLY A 110 0.08 -17.31 4.20
C GLY A 110 1.61 -17.20 4.22
N ASP A 111 2.20 -16.38 3.33
CA ASP A 111 3.64 -16.26 3.17
C ASP A 111 4.17 -14.96 3.81
N ALA A 112 5.16 -15.09 4.68
CA ALA A 112 5.72 -13.96 5.43
C ALA A 112 6.43 -12.94 4.53
N LEU A 113 7.13 -13.39 3.48
CA LEU A 113 7.83 -12.50 2.55
C LEU A 113 6.82 -11.68 1.74
N LYS A 114 5.77 -12.32 1.24
CA LYS A 114 4.67 -11.64 0.55
C LYS A 114 3.94 -10.68 1.48
N GLY A 115 3.65 -11.07 2.72
CA GLY A 115 3.05 -10.19 3.72
C GLY A 115 3.85 -8.91 3.96
N VAL A 116 5.17 -9.01 4.15
CA VAL A 116 6.05 -7.84 4.27
C VAL A 116 6.09 -7.01 2.99
N ARG A 117 6.15 -7.67 1.81
CA ARG A 117 6.10 -6.98 0.51
C ARG A 117 4.81 -6.16 0.37
N SER A 118 3.66 -6.73 0.75
CA SER A 118 2.35 -6.07 0.76
C SER A 118 2.31 -4.82 1.64
N VAL A 119 2.87 -4.89 2.86
CA VAL A 119 2.99 -3.71 3.73
C VAL A 119 3.80 -2.60 3.05
N LEU A 120 4.96 -2.95 2.48
CA LEU A 120 5.81 -1.97 1.82
C LEU A 120 5.16 -1.38 0.55
N GLN A 121 4.36 -2.15 -0.18
CA GLN A 121 3.56 -1.66 -1.31
C GLN A 121 2.52 -0.64 -0.83
N ILE A 122 1.81 -0.91 0.27
CA ILE A 122 0.85 0.02 0.86
C ILE A 122 1.53 1.32 1.30
N LEU A 123 2.65 1.22 2.02
CA LEU A 123 3.41 2.37 2.55
C LEU A 123 4.04 3.22 1.44
N SER A 124 4.59 2.57 0.41
CA SER A 124 5.19 3.28 -0.73
C SER A 124 4.18 3.82 -1.72
N GLY A 125 3.00 3.21 -1.78
CA GLY A 125 1.96 3.54 -2.73
C GLY A 125 2.28 3.16 -4.17
N THR A 126 3.23 2.26 -4.35
CA THR A 126 3.61 1.70 -5.63
C THR A 126 3.47 0.18 -5.59
N ARG A 127 3.18 -0.41 -6.75
CA ARG A 127 3.07 -1.87 -6.86
C ARG A 127 4.40 -2.58 -6.69
N GLU A 128 5.51 -1.97 -7.10
CA GLU A 128 6.81 -2.39 -6.61
C GLU A 128 7.11 -1.58 -5.35
N PRO A 129 7.35 -2.22 -4.20
CA PRO A 129 7.61 -1.48 -2.99
C PRO A 129 8.90 -0.67 -3.11
N VAL A 130 8.83 0.60 -2.76
CA VAL A 130 10.02 1.46 -2.60
C VAL A 130 10.17 1.76 -1.11
N PRO A 131 10.97 0.99 -0.36
CA PRO A 131 11.12 1.17 1.08
C PRO A 131 11.55 2.60 1.42
N ASN A 132 11.02 3.16 2.51
CA ASN A 132 11.35 4.48 3.02
C ASN A 132 10.89 5.68 2.16
N TYR A 133 10.12 5.45 1.10
CA TYR A 133 9.50 6.51 0.28
C TYR A 133 7.99 6.34 0.26
N SER A 134 7.26 7.44 0.08
CA SER A 134 5.85 7.44 -0.32
C SER A 134 5.71 8.18 -1.64
N CYS A 135 5.30 7.47 -2.68
CA CYS A 135 5.30 7.94 -4.06
C CYS A 135 3.98 8.57 -4.52
N VAL A 136 3.01 8.61 -3.61
CA VAL A 136 1.63 9.06 -3.85
C VAL A 136 1.23 10.19 -2.90
N GLY A 137 2.20 10.74 -2.16
CA GLY A 137 1.97 11.80 -1.19
C GLY A 137 1.52 11.29 0.18
N LYS A 138 0.97 12.19 1.01
CA LYS A 138 0.44 11.81 2.32
C LYS A 138 -0.85 11.00 2.14
N ARG A 139 -0.78 9.69 2.39
CA ARG A 139 -1.95 8.84 2.62
C ARG A 139 -2.28 8.89 4.10
N ASN A 140 -3.52 9.25 4.44
CA ASN A 140 -4.00 9.30 5.83
C ASN A 140 -4.29 7.88 6.33
N ILE A 141 -3.26 7.03 6.39
CA ILE A 141 -3.38 5.67 6.92
C ILE A 141 -3.50 5.77 8.45
N ALA A 142 -4.61 5.32 9.02
CA ALA A 142 -4.84 5.35 10.46
C ALA A 142 -4.15 4.20 11.20
N GLY A 143 -3.97 3.07 10.53
CA GLY A 143 -3.41 1.85 11.09
C GLY A 143 -3.55 0.70 10.11
N PHE A 144 -3.11 -0.48 10.54
CA PHE A 144 -3.16 -1.70 9.75
C PHE A 144 -4.03 -2.77 10.42
N ILE A 145 -4.60 -3.67 9.62
CA ILE A 145 -5.26 -4.88 10.08
C ILE A 145 -4.60 -6.12 9.48
N GLY A 146 -4.57 -7.21 10.24
CA GLY A 146 -4.01 -8.49 9.82
C GLY A 146 -2.77 -8.87 10.62
N ASP A 147 -2.07 -9.96 10.30
CA ASP A 147 -2.52 -11.03 9.39
C ASP A 147 -3.07 -12.21 10.22
N LEU A 148 -3.41 -13.33 9.57
CA LEU A 148 -4.11 -14.46 10.19
C LEU A 148 -3.25 -15.27 11.17
N THR A 149 -1.97 -15.48 10.86
CA THR A 149 -1.07 -16.32 11.67
C THR A 149 0.07 -15.51 12.27
N SER A 150 0.65 -15.98 13.37
CA SER A 150 1.81 -15.32 13.99
C SER A 150 3.04 -15.31 13.08
N GLU A 151 3.17 -16.30 12.20
CA GLU A 151 4.28 -16.43 11.25
C GLU A 151 4.34 -15.26 10.28
N THR A 152 3.19 -14.84 9.75
CA THR A 152 3.09 -13.67 8.87
C THR A 152 2.95 -12.37 9.63
N THR A 153 2.22 -12.36 10.75
CA THR A 153 1.94 -11.16 11.54
C THR A 153 3.18 -10.58 12.20
N LEU A 154 4.08 -11.40 12.75
CA LEU A 154 5.27 -10.92 13.44
C LEU A 154 6.20 -10.06 12.56
N PRO A 155 6.64 -10.49 11.36
CA PRO A 155 7.47 -9.67 10.51
C PRO A 155 6.74 -8.42 9.99
N ILE A 156 5.42 -8.51 9.73
CA ILE A 156 4.60 -7.34 9.40
C ILE A 156 4.64 -6.32 10.55
N ALA A 157 4.38 -6.75 11.78
CA ALA A 157 4.34 -5.89 12.96
C ALA A 157 5.68 -5.20 13.21
N GLN A 158 6.80 -5.91 12.99
CA GLN A 158 8.14 -5.33 13.10
C GLN A 158 8.32 -4.17 12.12
N ILE A 159 7.94 -4.35 10.85
CA ILE A 159 8.00 -3.27 9.86
C ILE A 159 7.08 -2.12 10.25
N LEU A 160 5.81 -2.38 10.56
CA LEU A 160 4.85 -1.33 10.93
C LEU A 160 5.28 -0.52 12.15
N THR A 161 5.85 -1.18 13.16
CA THR A 161 6.40 -0.53 14.35
C THR A 161 7.54 0.43 13.98
N LEU A 162 8.41 0.08 13.04
CA LEU A 162 9.49 0.96 12.56
C LEU A 162 8.94 2.22 11.87
N TYR A 163 7.80 2.12 11.20
CA TYR A 163 7.13 3.26 10.56
C TYR A 163 6.15 4.00 11.49
N GLY A 164 5.96 3.53 12.73
CA GLY A 164 5.09 4.14 13.72
C GLY A 164 3.59 3.89 13.52
N TYR A 165 3.22 2.82 12.81
CA TYR A 165 1.83 2.41 12.63
C TYR A 165 1.42 1.34 13.65
N SER A 166 0.18 1.45 14.15
CA SER A 166 -0.46 0.37 14.91
C SER A 166 -0.97 -0.72 13.98
N GLN A 167 -0.88 -1.96 14.46
CA GLN A 167 -1.49 -3.15 13.87
C GLN A 167 -2.37 -3.82 14.92
#